data_AF-A0A009YPM3-F1
#
_entry.id   AF-A0A009YPM3-F1
#
_cell.length_a   1.000
_cell.length_b   1.000
_cell.length_c   1.000
_cell.angle_alpha   90.00
_cell.angle_beta   90.00
_cell.angle_gamma   90.00
#
_symmetry.space_group_name_H-M   'P 1'
#
loop_
_entity.id
_entity.type
_entity.pdbx_description
1 polymer ?
#
loop_
_entity_poly.entity_id
_entity_poly.type
_entity_poly.pdbx_seq_one_letter_code
_entity_poly.pdbx_strand_id
1 'polypeptide(L)'
;MKKNVFKIAGLSFLLASSVFTSTAFAKDKKAESEQIEVTPTSDNVTPQELAAIYVLSEVCPSLIGKDLKFNKAYENLVKAYLNNEPNAVEVLKKRAKSKEFQPALKEARADAKKASDDDNRQICDDVRNYYSK
;
A
#
# COMPACT_ATOMS: atom_id res chain seq x y z
N MET A 1 -59.13 11.10 47.36
CA MET A 1 -59.40 11.05 45.90
C MET A 1 -58.14 11.46 45.13
N LYS A 2 -57.48 10.54 44.45
CA LYS A 2 -56.96 10.64 43.06
C LYS A 2 -56.15 9.37 42.79
N LYS A 3 -56.58 8.65 41.76
CA LYS A 3 -56.23 7.26 41.46
C LYS A 3 -54.97 7.25 40.59
N ASN A 4 -53.98 6.45 40.96
CA ASN A 4 -52.84 6.15 40.09
C ASN A 4 -53.27 5.07 39.10
N VAL A 5 -53.26 5.43 37.82
CA VAL A 5 -53.77 4.62 36.70
C VAL A 5 -52.59 4.27 35.81
N PHE A 6 -52.36 2.96 35.68
CA PHE A 6 -51.78 2.22 34.55
C PHE A 6 -50.43 2.67 33.96
N LYS A 7 -49.52 1.71 33.79
CA LYS A 7 -49.45 0.87 32.57
C LYS A 7 -48.37 -0.20 32.73
N ILE A 8 -48.81 -1.45 32.66
CA ILE A 8 -47.97 -2.63 32.47
C ILE A 8 -47.51 -2.61 31.00
N ALA A 9 -46.21 -2.58 30.76
CA ALA A 9 -45.62 -2.82 29.45
C ALA A 9 -44.83 -4.13 29.54
N GLY A 10 -45.50 -5.24 29.22
CA GLY A 10 -44.85 -6.50 28.95
C GLY A 10 -44.17 -6.42 27.59
N LEU A 11 -42.84 -6.48 27.58
CA LEU A 11 -42.05 -6.63 26.37
C LEU A 11 -41.35 -7.98 26.43
N SER A 12 -42.06 -9.03 26.03
CA SER A 12 -41.48 -10.34 25.78
C SER A 12 -40.58 -10.24 24.55
N PHE A 13 -39.27 -10.27 24.75
CA PHE A 13 -38.29 -10.37 23.67
C PHE A 13 -37.75 -11.80 23.63
N LEU A 14 -38.34 -12.62 22.74
CA LEU A 14 -37.83 -13.94 22.40
C LEU A 14 -36.68 -13.77 21.39
N LEU A 15 -35.44 -13.85 21.87
CA LEU A 15 -34.26 -14.03 21.02
C LEU A 15 -34.05 -15.52 20.76
N ALA A 16 -34.56 -16.01 19.63
CA ALA A 16 -34.08 -17.25 19.04
C ALA A 16 -32.81 -16.93 18.25
N SER A 17 -31.63 -17.18 18.84
CA SER A 17 -30.35 -17.08 18.15
C SER A 17 -30.17 -18.29 17.24
N SER A 18 -30.44 -18.13 15.94
CA SER A 18 -30.02 -19.08 14.91
C SER A 18 -28.49 -19.02 14.79
N VAL A 19 -27.86 -20.15 15.08
CA VAL A 19 -26.40 -20.35 14.94
C VAL A 19 -26.08 -20.43 13.45
N PHE A 20 -25.47 -19.39 12.88
CA PHE A 20 -24.81 -19.49 11.58
C PHE A 20 -23.46 -20.16 11.77
N THR A 21 -23.37 -21.46 11.51
CA THR A 21 -22.10 -22.17 11.39
C THR A 21 -21.49 -21.90 10.02
N SER A 22 -20.57 -20.94 9.94
CA SER A 22 -19.67 -20.81 8.80
C SER A 22 -18.67 -21.97 8.82
N THR A 23 -18.70 -22.82 7.79
CA THR A 23 -17.68 -23.83 7.54
C THR A 23 -16.40 -23.15 7.07
N ALA A 24 -15.50 -22.83 7.99
CA ALA A 24 -14.13 -22.45 7.68
C ALA A 24 -13.22 -23.69 7.64
N PHE A 25 -12.75 -24.04 6.45
CA PHE A 25 -11.58 -24.91 6.29
C PHE A 25 -10.33 -24.06 6.46
N ALA A 26 -9.53 -24.29 7.51
CA ALA A 26 -8.11 -23.99 7.47
C ALA A 26 -7.39 -24.77 8.57
N LYS A 27 -6.77 -25.86 8.12
CA LYS A 27 -5.81 -26.71 8.82
C LYS A 27 -4.69 -25.87 9.44
N ASP A 28 -4.44 -26.09 10.73
CA ASP A 28 -3.26 -25.60 11.45
C ASP A 28 -1.98 -25.82 10.63
N LYS A 29 -1.35 -24.71 10.22
CA LYS A 29 0.07 -24.69 9.88
C LYS A 29 0.75 -23.73 10.84
N LYS A 30 1.68 -24.33 11.58
CA LYS A 30 2.60 -23.70 12.51
C LYS A 30 3.13 -22.37 11.95
N ALA A 31 3.07 -21.36 12.79
CA ALA A 31 3.79 -20.11 12.65
C ALA A 31 5.29 -20.41 12.52
N GLU A 32 5.79 -20.34 11.29
CA GLU A 32 7.17 -20.04 10.99
C GLU A 32 7.20 -18.53 10.74
N SER A 33 8.17 -17.83 11.34
CA SER A 33 8.31 -16.39 11.20
C SER A 33 8.64 -16.03 9.76
N GLU A 34 7.61 -15.80 8.94
CA GLU A 34 7.76 -15.20 7.63
C GLU A 34 8.29 -13.78 7.83
N GLN A 35 9.56 -13.54 7.50
CA GLN A 35 9.91 -12.25 6.94
C GLN A 35 9.01 -12.09 5.72
N ILE A 36 7.96 -11.29 5.86
CA ILE A 36 7.09 -10.93 4.75
C ILE A 36 7.98 -10.17 3.77
N GLU A 37 8.48 -10.88 2.76
CA GLU A 37 9.19 -10.26 1.65
C GLU A 37 8.17 -9.42 0.89
N VAL A 38 8.17 -8.11 1.16
CA VAL A 38 7.29 -7.12 0.55
C VAL A 38 7.65 -6.83 -0.91
N THR A 39 8.62 -7.55 -1.48
CA THR A 39 8.90 -7.52 -2.91
C THR A 39 7.71 -8.17 -3.63
N PRO A 40 6.98 -7.46 -4.50
CA PRO A 40 5.89 -8.06 -5.24
C PRO A 40 6.44 -9.18 -6.10
N THR A 41 5.79 -10.34 -6.05
CA THR A 41 5.84 -11.25 -7.18
C THR A 41 5.19 -10.53 -8.36
N SER A 42 5.93 -10.45 -9.46
CA SER A 42 5.66 -9.80 -10.75
C SER A 42 4.24 -9.81 -11.31
N ASP A 43 3.40 -10.71 -10.80
CA ASP A 43 2.16 -11.12 -11.43
C ASP A 43 0.98 -10.19 -11.08
N ASN A 44 1.14 -9.29 -10.10
CA ASN A 44 0.05 -8.43 -9.61
C ASN A 44 0.44 -6.96 -9.34
N VAL A 45 1.45 -6.42 -10.03
CA VAL A 45 1.85 -5.02 -9.84
C VAL A 45 0.77 -4.06 -10.36
N THR A 46 0.25 -3.23 -9.46
CA THR A 46 -0.81 -2.27 -9.73
C THR A 46 -0.27 -0.93 -10.27
N PRO A 47 -1.11 -0.14 -10.98
CA PRO A 47 -0.74 1.22 -11.38
C PRO A 47 -0.35 2.12 -10.20
N GLN A 48 -0.97 1.92 -9.03
CA GLN A 48 -0.71 2.67 -7.81
C GLN A 48 0.70 2.41 -7.27
N GLU A 49 1.12 1.14 -7.24
CA GLU A 49 2.49 0.78 -6.81
C GLU A 49 3.54 1.38 -7.74
N LEU A 50 3.33 1.27 -9.06
CA LEU A 50 4.24 1.87 -10.03
C LEU A 50 4.25 3.40 -9.94
N ALA A 51 3.10 4.02 -9.64
CA ALA A 51 3.00 5.46 -9.46
C ALA A 51 3.76 5.92 -8.22
N ALA A 52 3.61 5.22 -7.10
CA ALA A 52 4.36 5.46 -5.88
C ALA A 52 5.87 5.36 -6.13
N ILE A 53 6.31 4.30 -6.83
CA ILE A 53 7.71 4.16 -7.24
C ILE A 53 8.13 5.34 -8.13
N TYR A 54 7.35 5.71 -9.14
CA TYR A 54 7.71 6.84 -10.02
C TYR A 54 7.89 8.15 -9.23
N VAL A 55 7.03 8.43 -8.26
CA VAL A 55 7.10 9.64 -7.42
C VAL A 55 8.39 9.72 -6.60
N LEU A 56 9.01 8.59 -6.23
CA LEU A 56 10.33 8.60 -5.58
C LEU A 56 11.38 9.32 -6.45
N SER A 57 11.32 9.19 -7.78
CA SER A 57 12.23 9.90 -8.69
C SER A 57 11.97 11.40 -8.77
N GLU A 58 10.77 11.86 -8.39
CA GLU A 58 10.40 13.27 -8.35
C GLU A 58 10.77 13.91 -7.00
N VAL A 59 10.65 13.16 -5.91
CA VAL A 59 10.78 13.66 -4.54
C VAL A 59 12.20 13.50 -4.00
N CYS A 60 12.82 12.32 -4.14
CA CYS A 60 14.07 12.03 -3.47
C CYS A 60 15.25 12.94 -3.88
N PRO A 61 15.44 13.35 -5.14
CA PRO A 61 16.56 14.20 -5.52
C PRO A 61 16.60 15.56 -4.81
N SER A 62 15.44 16.13 -4.43
CA SER A 62 15.41 17.40 -3.67
C SER A 62 15.71 17.20 -2.19
N LEU A 63 15.41 16.02 -1.63
CA LEU A 63 15.62 15.70 -0.23
C LEU A 63 17.05 15.23 0.03
N ILE A 64 17.52 14.21 -0.68
CA ILE A 64 18.82 13.56 -0.42
C ILE A 64 19.93 14.02 -1.38
N GLY A 65 19.62 14.92 -2.32
CA GLY A 65 20.54 15.40 -3.35
C GLY A 65 20.70 14.41 -4.50
N LYS A 66 21.60 14.73 -5.44
CA LYS A 66 21.95 13.86 -6.58
C LYS A 66 22.83 12.71 -6.09
N ASP A 67 22.19 11.65 -5.60
CA ASP A 67 22.84 10.48 -5.00
C ASP A 67 22.90 9.30 -5.98
N LEU A 68 24.12 8.89 -6.35
CA LEU A 68 24.33 7.77 -7.29
C LEU A 68 23.90 6.41 -6.72
N LYS A 69 23.99 6.22 -5.40
CA LYS A 69 23.54 5.00 -4.72
C LYS A 69 22.03 4.89 -4.80
N PHE A 70 21.32 6.00 -4.60
CA PHE A 70 19.87 6.07 -4.80
C PHE A 70 19.50 5.81 -6.26
N ASN A 71 20.20 6.41 -7.24
CA ASN A 71 19.88 6.17 -8.65
C ASN A 71 19.99 4.68 -9.03
N LYS A 72 21.06 4.01 -8.62
CA LYS A 72 21.22 2.55 -8.82
C LYS A 72 20.10 1.77 -8.11
N ALA A 73 19.81 2.12 -6.86
CA ALA A 73 18.76 1.48 -6.08
C ALA A 73 17.37 1.64 -6.71
N TYR A 74 17.07 2.84 -7.20
CA TYR A 74 15.84 3.15 -7.91
C TYR A 74 15.71 2.33 -9.20
N GLU A 75 16.77 2.22 -10.00
CA GLU A 75 16.79 1.36 -11.18
C GLU A 75 16.48 -0.11 -10.84
N ASN A 76 17.07 -0.63 -9.77
CA ASN A 76 16.83 -1.99 -9.29
C ASN A 76 15.39 -2.19 -8.81
N LEU A 77 14.85 -1.25 -8.04
CA LEU A 77 13.46 -1.25 -7.59
C LEU A 77 12.49 -1.28 -8.77
N VAL A 78 12.69 -0.39 -9.76
CA VAL A 78 11.81 -0.33 -10.94
C VAL A 78 11.90 -1.62 -11.75
N LYS A 79 13.08 -2.22 -11.89
CA LYS A 79 13.24 -3.53 -12.56
C LYS A 79 12.48 -4.64 -11.83
N ALA A 80 12.56 -4.69 -10.50
CA ALA A 80 11.87 -5.71 -9.70
C ALA A 80 10.35 -5.65 -9.91
N TYR A 81 9.77 -4.45 -9.91
CA TYR A 81 8.34 -4.24 -10.11
C TYR A 81 7.89 -4.32 -11.58
N LEU A 82 8.83 -4.38 -12.52
CA LEU A 82 8.56 -4.53 -13.95
C LEU A 82 9.15 -5.83 -14.50
N ASN A 83 9.22 -6.88 -13.68
CA ASN A 83 9.53 -8.23 -14.13
C ASN A 83 10.89 -8.32 -14.84
N ASN A 84 11.86 -7.57 -14.34
CA ASN A 84 13.20 -7.41 -14.91
C ASN A 84 13.23 -6.84 -16.35
N GLU A 85 12.24 -6.02 -16.71
CA GLU A 85 12.15 -5.34 -18.01
C GLU A 85 13.45 -4.59 -18.37
N PRO A 86 14.04 -4.80 -19.55
CA PRO A 86 15.12 -3.96 -20.04
C PRO A 86 14.66 -2.51 -20.17
N ASN A 87 15.45 -1.55 -19.67
CA ASN A 87 15.07 -0.14 -19.64
C ASN A 87 13.82 0.16 -18.78
N ALA A 88 13.58 -0.63 -17.71
CA ALA A 88 12.44 -0.49 -16.81
C ALA A 88 12.12 0.97 -16.40
N VAL A 89 13.13 1.79 -16.11
CA VAL A 89 12.94 3.21 -15.76
C VAL A 89 12.32 4.01 -16.91
N GLU A 90 12.77 3.83 -18.15
CA GLU A 90 12.20 4.51 -19.32
C GLU A 90 10.78 4.00 -19.61
N VAL A 91 10.53 2.70 -19.41
CA VAL A 91 9.19 2.13 -19.51
C VAL A 91 8.25 2.77 -18.48
N LEU A 92 8.66 2.86 -17.22
CA LEU A 92 7.87 3.50 -16.17
C LEU A 92 7.63 4.99 -16.48
N LYS A 93 8.66 5.70 -16.95
CA LYS A 93 8.55 7.10 -17.37
C LYS A 93 7.58 7.31 -18.54
N LYS A 94 7.52 6.36 -19.49
CA LYS A 94 6.52 6.38 -20.57
C LYS A 94 5.12 6.14 -20.01
N ARG A 95 4.94 5.18 -19.11
CA ARG A 95 3.64 4.94 -18.43
C ARG A 95 3.18 6.16 -17.64
N ALA A 96 4.09 6.85 -16.95
CA ALA A 96 3.80 8.09 -16.22
C ALA A 96 3.22 9.22 -17.08
N LYS A 97 3.30 9.12 -18.41
CA LYS A 97 2.72 10.07 -19.38
C LYS A 97 1.39 9.58 -19.99
N SER A 98 1.01 8.32 -19.78
CA SER A 98 -0.24 7.76 -20.30
C SER A 98 -1.43 8.33 -19.53
N LYS A 99 -2.60 8.41 -20.20
CA LYS A 99 -3.83 8.95 -19.60
C LYS A 99 -4.35 8.03 -18.50
N GLU A 100 -4.23 6.73 -18.70
CA GLU A 100 -4.67 5.65 -17.84
C GLU A 100 -3.89 5.63 -16.52
N PHE A 101 -2.63 6.09 -16.55
CA PHE A 101 -1.76 6.14 -15.37
C PHE A 101 -1.91 7.43 -14.54
N GLN A 102 -2.45 8.51 -15.14
CA GLN A 102 -2.58 9.80 -14.46
C GLN A 102 -3.36 9.75 -13.13
N PRO A 103 -4.47 8.99 -12.99
CA PRO A 103 -5.19 8.92 -11.72
C PRO A 103 -4.30 8.42 -10.58
N ALA A 104 -3.61 7.30 -10.78
CA ALA A 104 -2.68 6.74 -9.80
C ALA A 104 -1.50 7.67 -9.52
N LEU A 105 -0.94 8.30 -10.55
CA LEU A 105 0.16 9.25 -10.40
C LEU A 105 -0.25 10.49 -9.61
N LYS A 106 -1.48 10.98 -9.80
CA LYS A 106 -2.01 12.11 -9.04
C LYS A 106 -2.17 11.76 -7.56
N GLU A 107 -2.67 10.57 -7.26
CA GLU A 107 -2.82 10.05 -5.90
C GLU A 107 -1.45 9.94 -5.21
N ALA A 108 -0.50 9.23 -5.83
CA ALA A 108 0.84 9.06 -5.27
C ALA A 108 1.56 10.40 -4.99
N ARG A 109 1.41 11.39 -5.88
CA ARG A 109 1.95 12.75 -5.66
C ARG A 109 1.25 13.48 -4.51
N ALA A 110 -0.06 13.30 -4.37
CA ALA A 110 -0.80 13.90 -3.27
C ALA A 110 -0.39 13.31 -1.92
N ASP A 111 -0.17 11.99 -1.87
CA ASP A 111 0.30 11.30 -0.68
C ASP A 111 1.70 11.75 -0.28
N ALA A 112 2.64 11.79 -1.23
CA ALA A 112 3.99 12.30 -0.97
C ALA A 112 3.98 13.77 -0.49
N LYS A 113 3.08 14.61 -1.02
CA LYS A 113 2.93 16.00 -0.59
C LYS A 113 2.31 16.13 0.82
N LYS A 114 1.48 15.17 1.22
CA LYS A 114 0.83 15.15 2.54
C LYS A 114 1.79 14.67 3.63
N ALA A 115 2.73 13.80 3.28
CA ALA A 115 3.83 13.40 4.15
C ALA A 115 4.79 14.56 4.43
N SER A 116 5.49 14.52 5.56
CA SER A 116 6.54 15.50 5.83
C SER A 116 7.78 15.25 4.98
N ASP A 117 8.66 16.26 4.84
CA ASP A 117 9.95 16.08 4.17
C ASP A 117 10.82 15.03 4.88
N ASP A 118 10.71 14.92 6.20
CA ASP A 118 11.44 13.91 6.98
C ASP A 118 10.91 12.49 6.71
N ASP A 119 9.59 12.32 6.65
CA ASP A 119 8.97 11.03 6.29
C ASP A 119 9.37 10.60 4.87
N ASN A 120 9.29 11.53 3.91
CA ASN A 120 9.70 11.26 2.53
C ASN A 120 11.20 10.95 2.45
N ARG A 121 12.04 11.67 3.22
CA ARG A 121 13.49 11.43 3.28
C ARG A 121 13.78 10.03 3.80
N GLN A 122 13.07 9.57 4.83
CA GLN A 122 13.26 8.23 5.35
C GLN A 122 12.98 7.17 4.28
N ILE A 123 11.91 7.32 3.50
CA ILE A 123 11.59 6.41 2.38
C ILE A 123 12.71 6.43 1.33
N CYS A 124 13.24 7.60 0.99
CA CYS A 124 14.37 7.72 0.05
C CYS A 124 15.62 6.99 0.57
N ASP A 125 15.90 7.12 1.86
CA ASP A 125 17.03 6.46 2.53
C ASP A 125 16.83 4.94 2.58
N ASP A 126 15.62 4.47 2.83
CA ASP A 126 15.26 3.05 2.82
C ASP A 126 15.48 2.43 1.45
N VAL A 127 14.97 3.08 0.39
CA VAL A 127 15.19 2.64 -1.00
C VAL A 127 16.68 2.62 -1.33
N ARG A 128 17.40 3.71 -1.02
CA ARG A 128 18.85 3.83 -1.22
C ARG A 128 19.60 2.69 -0.53
N ASN A 129 19.18 2.26 0.65
CA ASN A 129 19.90 1.26 1.43
C ASN A 129 19.48 -0.19 1.13
N TYR A 130 18.24 -0.43 0.72
CA TYR A 130 17.73 -1.77 0.44
C TYR A 130 18.07 -2.23 -0.98
N TYR A 131 17.80 -1.41 -2.00
CA TYR A 131 17.94 -1.81 -3.41
C TYR A 131 19.30 -1.48 -4.03
N SER A 132 20.26 -0.95 -3.27
CA SER A 132 21.58 -0.56 -3.82
C SER A 132 22.57 -1.71 -4.03
N LYS A 133 22.24 -2.91 -3.52
CA LYS A 133 23.06 -4.11 -3.68
C LYS A 133 23.12 -4.54 -5.14
#